data_AF-A0A1V4RDQ0-F1
#
_entry.id   AF-A0A1V4RDQ0-F1
#
_cell.length_a   1.000
_cell.length_b   1.000
_cell.length_c   1.000
_cell.angle_alpha   90.00
_cell.angle_beta   90.00
_cell.angle_gamma   90.00
#
_symmetry.space_group_name_H-M   'P 1'
#
loop_
_entity.id
_entity.type
_entity.pdbx_description
1 polymer ?
#
loop_
_entity_poly.entity_id
_entity_poly.type
_entity_poly.pdbx_seq_one_letter_code
_entity_poly.pdbx_strand_id
1 'polypeptide(L)'
;MKKKFDPTTNYKITMKNVGYKPRLKTKKKDYEKLGFKSGLEVHQQLATKEKLFCHCPVGIYQNLDDYDAELIRHMRPTLSEMGTYDGTALMEFRTKKNITYRIKNKTTCTYEVDDTPPFPLNREALEYAIEISLLLKQNIVGELHITRKQYLDGSIPTGFQRTAIIGIEGEIPLKHKNVRIIQLSIEEDSCREVSDIGHERIYTTDRLGIPLIETVTYPELLTPDEVMEAGQVIRFINRSSGKVRTGIGAGRQDVNVSITGGTRIEIKGVSHISWIPELTHNEAFRQKGLLL
;
A
#
# COMPACT_ATOMS: atom_id res chain seq x y z
N MET A 1 9.69 -33.41 34.53
CA MET A 1 9.84 -31.97 34.89
C MET A 1 9.75 -31.15 33.61
N LYS A 2 8.71 -30.32 33.43
CA LYS A 2 8.69 -29.36 32.30
C LYS A 2 9.88 -28.42 32.48
N LYS A 3 10.81 -28.36 31.52
CA LYS A 3 11.91 -27.37 31.54
C LYS A 3 11.30 -26.00 31.79
N LYS A 4 11.77 -25.29 32.81
CA LYS A 4 11.31 -23.93 33.13
C LYS A 4 11.68 -23.06 31.93
N PHE A 5 10.69 -22.65 31.15
CA PHE A 5 10.88 -21.79 29.99
C PHE A 5 11.31 -20.41 30.48
N ASP A 6 12.52 -19.99 30.12
CA ASP A 6 12.98 -18.61 30.31
C ASP A 6 13.03 -17.90 28.94
N PRO A 7 12.12 -16.93 28.69
CA PRO A 7 12.07 -16.19 27.44
C PRO A 7 13.40 -15.53 27.07
N THR A 8 14.15 -15.03 28.06
CA THR A 8 15.40 -14.28 27.82
C THR A 8 16.51 -15.20 27.34
N THR A 9 16.68 -16.34 28.01
CA THR A 9 17.63 -17.37 27.58
C THR A 9 17.25 -17.94 26.22
N ASN A 10 15.96 -18.21 25.97
CA ASN A 10 15.49 -18.67 24.67
C ASN A 10 15.84 -17.67 23.55
N TYR A 11 15.55 -16.38 23.75
CA TYR A 11 15.90 -15.31 22.80
C TYR A 11 17.40 -15.27 22.48
N LYS A 12 18.27 -15.31 23.50
CA LYS A 12 19.73 -15.29 23.31
C LYS A 12 20.24 -16.53 22.55
N ILE A 13 19.68 -17.71 22.86
CA ILE A 13 20.02 -18.95 22.16
C ILE A 13 19.56 -18.87 20.69
N THR A 14 18.32 -18.46 20.43
CA THR A 14 17.80 -18.31 19.07
C THR A 14 18.65 -17.32 18.27
N MET A 15 18.97 -16.15 18.82
CA MET A 15 19.84 -15.17 18.15
C MET A 15 21.20 -15.76 17.76
N LYS A 16 21.82 -16.54 18.65
CA LYS A 16 23.09 -17.21 18.35
C LYS A 16 22.92 -18.27 17.25
N ASN A 17 21.87 -19.08 17.32
CA ASN A 17 21.62 -20.16 16.38
C ASN A 17 21.30 -19.66 14.97
N VAL A 18 20.54 -18.57 14.84
CA VAL A 18 20.26 -17.93 13.54
C VAL A 18 21.45 -17.13 13.01
N GLY A 19 22.52 -16.98 13.81
CA GLY A 19 23.68 -16.17 13.46
C GLY A 19 23.35 -14.69 13.32
N TYR A 20 22.43 -14.18 14.15
CA TYR A 20 22.02 -12.78 14.13
C TYR A 20 23.23 -11.87 14.33
N LYS A 21 23.36 -10.87 13.46
CA LYS A 21 24.33 -9.79 13.56
C LYS A 21 23.57 -8.48 13.40
N PRO A 22 23.89 -7.42 14.16
CA PRO A 22 23.29 -6.11 13.92
C PRO A 22 23.44 -5.72 12.44
N ARG A 23 22.42 -5.08 11.85
CA ARG A 23 22.39 -4.70 10.43
C ARG A 23 23.68 -4.05 9.94
N LEU A 24 24.21 -3.08 10.69
CA LEU A 24 25.46 -2.36 10.37
C LEU A 24 26.71 -3.26 10.28
N LYS A 25 26.68 -4.44 10.89
CA LYS A 25 27.77 -5.44 10.86
C LYS A 25 27.49 -6.58 9.87
N THR A 26 26.30 -6.62 9.27
CA THR A 26 25.87 -7.68 8.34
C THR A 26 26.29 -7.30 6.93
N LYS A 27 27.08 -8.17 6.28
CA LYS A 27 27.60 -7.90 4.93
C LYS A 27 26.63 -8.43 3.88
N LYS A 28 26.74 -7.95 2.64
CA LYS A 28 25.98 -8.47 1.49
C LYS A 28 26.03 -10.01 1.38
N LYS A 29 27.21 -10.62 1.58
CA LYS A 29 27.39 -12.08 1.59
C LYS A 29 26.57 -12.81 2.66
N ASP A 30 26.24 -12.17 3.78
CA ASP A 30 25.39 -12.78 4.80
C ASP A 30 23.93 -12.85 4.30
N TYR A 31 23.43 -11.80 3.63
CA TYR A 31 22.10 -11.78 3.01
C TYR A 31 21.98 -12.74 1.82
N GLU A 32 23.03 -12.85 1.01
CA GLU A 32 23.11 -13.85 -0.07
C GLU A 32 22.96 -15.28 0.48
N LYS A 33 23.61 -15.59 1.61
CA LYS A 33 23.47 -16.90 2.28
C LYS A 33 22.07 -17.13 2.85
N LEU A 34 21.41 -16.08 3.33
CA LEU A 34 20.00 -16.15 3.74
C LEU A 34 19.08 -16.34 2.52
N GLY A 35 19.53 -15.98 1.31
CA GLY A 35 18.69 -15.89 0.13
C GLY A 35 17.64 -14.79 0.25
N PHE A 36 18.03 -13.66 0.85
CA PHE A 36 17.16 -12.50 1.01
C PHE A 36 16.63 -12.02 -0.35
N LYS A 37 15.32 -11.83 -0.44
CA LYS A 37 14.64 -11.19 -1.56
C LYS A 37 13.59 -10.22 -1.05
N SER A 38 13.51 -9.06 -1.68
CA SER A 38 12.52 -8.05 -1.36
C SER A 38 12.02 -7.32 -2.60
N GLY A 39 10.77 -6.87 -2.51
CA GLY A 39 10.12 -6.00 -3.49
C GLY A 39 9.37 -4.87 -2.78
N LEU A 40 9.06 -3.81 -3.52
CA LEU A 40 8.39 -2.63 -3.02
C LEU A 40 7.09 -2.36 -3.77
N GLU A 41 6.10 -1.92 -3.02
CA GLU A 41 4.86 -1.33 -3.51
C GLU A 41 4.78 0.09 -2.95
N VAL A 42 4.94 1.09 -3.81
CA VAL A 42 5.01 2.50 -3.43
C VAL A 42 3.77 3.23 -3.92
N HIS A 43 2.95 3.67 -2.97
CA HIS A 43 1.76 4.47 -3.24
C HIS A 43 2.11 5.95 -3.09
N GLN A 44 1.64 6.78 -4.02
CA GLN A 44 1.90 8.21 -4.02
C GLN A 44 0.70 9.00 -4.60
N GLN A 45 0.17 9.95 -3.83
CA GLN A 45 -0.95 10.79 -4.29
C GLN A 45 -0.49 11.78 -5.36
N LEU A 46 -1.30 11.97 -6.40
CA LEU A 46 -1.09 12.97 -7.43
C LEU A 46 -1.60 14.35 -6.98
N ALA A 47 -0.95 15.41 -7.44
CA ALA A 47 -1.27 16.80 -7.13
C ALA A 47 -2.24 17.40 -8.16
N THR A 48 -3.37 16.73 -8.37
CA THR A 48 -4.45 17.19 -9.25
C THR A 48 -5.35 18.21 -8.54
N LYS A 49 -6.19 18.91 -9.30
CA LYS A 49 -7.21 19.82 -8.75
C LYS A 49 -8.42 19.05 -8.22
N GLU A 50 -8.85 18.05 -8.98
CA GLU A 50 -10.06 17.26 -8.74
C GLU A 50 -9.72 15.79 -8.49
N LYS A 51 -10.65 15.08 -7.86
CA LYS A 51 -10.57 13.63 -7.59
C LYS A 51 -10.62 12.81 -8.88
N LEU A 52 -10.37 11.50 -8.78
CA LEU A 52 -10.13 10.64 -9.94
C LEU A 52 -11.38 10.43 -10.81
N PHE A 53 -12.54 10.33 -10.18
CA PHE A 53 -13.81 10.03 -10.84
C PHE A 53 -14.95 10.94 -10.35
N CYS A 54 -14.63 12.12 -9.83
CA CYS A 54 -15.58 13.19 -9.53
C CYS A 54 -14.87 14.55 -9.46
N HIS A 55 -15.65 15.63 -9.43
CA HIS A 55 -15.14 17.01 -9.44
C HIS A 55 -14.83 17.58 -8.06
N CYS A 56 -14.83 16.75 -7.01
CA CYS A 56 -14.50 17.21 -5.67
C CYS A 56 -13.02 17.57 -5.54
N PRO A 57 -12.68 18.59 -4.73
CA PRO A 57 -11.32 19.10 -4.64
C PRO A 57 -10.39 18.13 -3.93
N VAL A 58 -9.13 18.08 -4.38
CA VAL A 58 -8.06 17.29 -3.76
C VAL A 58 -7.29 18.10 -2.73
N GLY A 59 -6.93 17.47 -1.61
CA GLY A 59 -6.00 18.03 -0.64
C GLY A 59 -6.60 18.98 0.39
N ILE A 60 -7.93 19.05 0.46
CA ILE A 60 -8.65 19.71 1.53
C ILE A 60 -9.07 18.61 2.50
N TYR A 61 -8.54 18.66 3.73
CA TYR A 61 -8.89 17.71 4.78
C TYR A 61 -9.66 18.43 5.88
N GLN A 62 -10.77 17.86 6.33
CA GLN A 62 -11.50 18.37 7.48
C GLN A 62 -10.91 17.86 8.80
N ASN A 63 -11.17 18.59 9.88
CA ASN A 63 -11.02 18.05 11.21
C ASN A 63 -12.00 16.88 11.41
N LEU A 64 -11.63 15.89 12.22
CA LEU A 64 -12.40 14.64 12.30
C LEU A 64 -13.82 14.85 12.85
N ASP A 65 -14.03 15.88 13.67
CA ASP A 65 -15.33 16.23 14.26
C ASP A 65 -16.06 17.36 13.51
N ASP A 66 -15.51 17.81 12.39
CA ASP A 66 -16.07 18.88 11.55
C ASP A 66 -16.67 18.28 10.27
N TYR A 67 -17.95 17.91 10.35
CA TYR A 67 -18.71 17.27 9.28
C TYR A 67 -20.13 17.86 9.21
N ASP A 68 -20.72 17.82 8.01
CA ASP A 68 -22.07 18.34 7.76
C ASP A 68 -23.15 17.25 7.94
N ALA A 69 -22.78 15.98 7.73
CA ALA A 69 -23.67 14.83 7.89
C ALA A 69 -22.88 13.52 8.12
N GLU A 70 -23.62 12.51 8.57
CA GLU A 70 -23.16 11.12 8.71
C GLU A 70 -24.06 10.17 7.91
N LEU A 71 -23.44 9.18 7.29
CA LEU A 71 -24.11 8.13 6.54
C LEU A 71 -23.70 6.76 7.07
N ILE A 72 -24.67 5.91 7.37
CA ILE A 72 -24.41 4.54 7.85
C ILE A 72 -24.55 3.58 6.66
N ARG A 73 -23.58 2.68 6.51
CA ARG A 73 -23.57 1.60 5.51
C ARG A 73 -23.19 0.27 6.14
N HIS A 74 -23.56 -0.81 5.47
CA HIS A 74 -23.21 -2.18 5.82
C HIS A 74 -22.69 -2.91 4.59
N MET A 75 -21.46 -3.40 4.66
CA MET A 75 -20.86 -4.15 3.55
C MET A 75 -21.42 -5.57 3.47
N ARG A 76 -21.52 -6.11 2.25
CA ARG A 76 -21.99 -7.47 1.99
C ARG A 76 -21.03 -8.20 1.05
N PRO A 77 -20.69 -9.47 1.34
CA PRO A 77 -19.86 -10.27 0.44
C PRO A 77 -20.67 -10.63 -0.81
N THR A 78 -19.97 -10.81 -1.93
CA THR A 78 -20.57 -11.23 -3.21
C THR A 78 -20.27 -12.70 -3.47
N LEU A 79 -21.22 -13.40 -4.09
CA LEU A 79 -21.02 -14.79 -4.52
C LEU A 79 -20.12 -14.84 -5.76
N SER A 80 -19.24 -15.83 -5.81
CA SER A 80 -18.51 -16.20 -7.03
C SER A 80 -19.47 -16.85 -8.06
N GLU A 81 -18.98 -17.02 -9.28
CA GLU A 81 -19.68 -17.76 -10.34
C GLU A 81 -20.03 -19.21 -9.92
N MET A 82 -19.25 -19.78 -9.00
CA MET A 82 -19.48 -21.12 -8.45
C MET A 82 -20.42 -21.11 -7.23
N GLY A 83 -21.01 -19.97 -6.88
CA GLY A 83 -21.87 -19.83 -5.70
C GLY A 83 -21.13 -19.91 -4.36
N THR A 84 -19.82 -19.66 -4.35
CA THR A 84 -19.01 -19.64 -3.13
C THR A 84 -18.66 -18.22 -2.71
N TYR A 85 -18.56 -17.97 -1.40
CA TYR A 85 -18.04 -16.71 -0.88
C TYR A 85 -16.53 -16.78 -0.71
N ASP A 86 -15.86 -15.65 -0.90
CA ASP A 86 -14.49 -15.48 -0.40
C ASP A 86 -14.47 -15.59 1.13
N GLY A 87 -13.54 -16.39 1.66
CA GLY A 87 -13.47 -16.69 3.09
C GLY A 87 -13.15 -15.46 3.94
N THR A 88 -12.30 -14.56 3.43
CA THR A 88 -11.91 -13.32 4.11
C THR A 88 -13.07 -12.33 4.10
N ALA A 89 -13.76 -12.17 2.98
CA ALA A 89 -14.96 -11.35 2.87
C ALA A 89 -16.07 -11.83 3.82
N LEU A 90 -16.26 -13.15 3.91
CA LEU A 90 -17.23 -13.73 4.83
C LEU A 90 -16.84 -13.50 6.30
N MET A 91 -15.55 -13.56 6.63
CA MET A 91 -15.04 -13.28 7.97
C MET A 91 -15.31 -11.82 8.36
N GLU A 92 -15.00 -10.86 7.48
CA GLU A 92 -15.27 -9.44 7.72
C GLU A 92 -16.77 -9.19 7.87
N PHE A 93 -17.61 -9.78 7.00
CA PHE A 93 -19.07 -9.66 7.12
C PHE A 93 -19.61 -10.17 8.47
N ARG A 94 -19.06 -11.27 8.98
CA ARG A 94 -19.46 -11.84 10.28
C ARG A 94 -19.17 -10.94 11.46
N THR A 95 -18.27 -9.96 11.32
CA THR A 95 -18.01 -8.96 12.37
C THR A 95 -19.19 -7.99 12.55
N LYS A 96 -20.13 -7.93 11.58
CA LYS A 96 -21.35 -7.10 11.61
C LYS A 96 -21.05 -5.63 11.97
N LYS A 97 -20.00 -5.08 11.38
CA LYS A 97 -19.61 -3.68 11.60
C LYS A 97 -20.68 -2.72 11.09
N ASN A 98 -21.03 -1.74 11.90
CA ASN A 98 -21.70 -0.52 11.48
C ASN A 98 -20.62 0.44 10.99
N ILE A 99 -20.73 0.86 9.73
CA ILE A 99 -19.74 1.74 9.10
C ILE A 99 -20.38 3.10 8.89
N THR A 100 -19.84 4.11 9.57
CA THR A 100 -20.31 5.50 9.50
C THR A 100 -19.34 6.34 8.69
N TYR A 101 -19.83 6.99 7.65
CA TYR A 101 -19.09 7.94 6.83
C TYR A 101 -19.48 9.37 7.20
N ARG A 102 -18.52 10.12 7.74
CA ARG A 102 -18.60 11.57 7.94
C ARG A 102 -18.32 12.27 6.62
N ILE A 103 -19.25 13.13 6.21
CA ILE A 103 -19.18 13.85 4.94
C ILE A 103 -19.22 15.35 5.17
N LYS A 104 -18.58 16.08 4.26
CA LYS A 104 -18.58 17.54 4.27
C LYS A 104 -18.89 18.04 2.86
N ASN A 105 -19.87 18.91 2.72
CA ASN A 105 -20.36 19.41 1.42
C ASN A 105 -19.23 20.03 0.58
N LYS A 106 -18.18 20.55 1.24
CA LYS A 106 -17.01 21.14 0.57
C LYS A 106 -16.12 20.10 -0.12
N THR A 107 -16.04 18.87 0.39
CA THR A 107 -15.03 17.87 -0.01
C THR A 107 -15.63 16.55 -0.49
N THR A 108 -16.95 16.38 -0.32
CA THR A 108 -17.69 15.16 -0.64
C THR A 108 -18.84 15.45 -1.59
N CYS A 109 -19.02 14.60 -2.61
CA CYS A 109 -20.22 14.57 -3.46
C CYS A 109 -20.94 13.21 -3.39
N THR A 110 -22.08 13.10 -4.08
CA THR A 110 -22.90 11.88 -4.10
C THR A 110 -22.18 10.67 -4.70
N TYR A 111 -21.18 10.87 -5.57
CA TYR A 111 -20.33 9.80 -6.08
C TYR A 111 -19.57 9.08 -4.97
N GLU A 112 -18.97 9.84 -4.05
CA GLU A 112 -18.09 9.31 -3.01
C GLU A 112 -18.84 8.45 -1.99
N VAL A 113 -20.15 8.63 -1.88
CA VAL A 113 -21.01 7.90 -0.95
C VAL A 113 -21.81 6.79 -1.62
N ASP A 114 -21.46 6.46 -2.87
CA ASP A 114 -22.08 5.43 -3.71
C ASP A 114 -23.54 5.70 -4.11
N ASP A 115 -23.94 6.98 -4.19
CA ASP A 115 -25.30 7.39 -4.62
C ASP A 115 -25.31 7.91 -6.08
N THR A 116 -24.17 7.91 -6.77
CA THR A 116 -24.06 8.34 -8.18
C THR A 116 -22.99 7.52 -8.91
N PRO A 117 -23.22 7.11 -10.17
CA PRO A 117 -22.19 6.44 -10.97
C PRO A 117 -20.89 7.28 -11.09
N PRO A 118 -19.73 6.64 -11.36
CA PRO A 118 -18.49 7.37 -11.58
C PRO A 118 -18.60 8.32 -12.77
N PHE A 119 -18.01 9.50 -12.60
CA PHE A 119 -17.77 10.42 -13.71
C PHE A 119 -16.62 9.88 -14.59
N PRO A 120 -16.42 10.44 -15.80
CA PRO A 120 -15.26 10.10 -16.61
C PRO A 120 -13.94 10.29 -15.85
N LEU A 121 -12.96 9.45 -16.16
CA LEU A 121 -11.62 9.49 -15.57
C LEU A 121 -11.01 10.89 -15.69
N ASN A 122 -10.46 11.39 -14.59
CA ASN A 122 -9.74 12.65 -14.54
C ASN A 122 -8.53 12.64 -15.50
N ARG A 123 -8.59 13.48 -16.54
CA ARG A 123 -7.56 13.56 -17.59
C ARG A 123 -6.23 14.11 -17.07
N GLU A 124 -6.25 15.04 -16.13
CA GLU A 124 -5.04 15.57 -15.48
C GLU A 124 -4.33 14.46 -14.70
N ALA A 125 -5.10 13.66 -13.93
CA ALA A 125 -4.56 12.52 -13.20
C ALA A 125 -3.92 11.47 -14.13
N LEU A 126 -4.60 11.17 -15.24
CA LEU A 126 -4.10 10.24 -16.26
C LEU A 126 -2.81 10.75 -16.91
N GLU A 127 -2.75 12.02 -17.31
CA GLU A 127 -1.56 12.63 -17.90
C GLU A 127 -0.37 12.56 -16.94
N TYR A 128 -0.58 12.88 -15.66
CA TYR A 128 0.47 12.80 -14.64
C TYR A 128 0.96 11.36 -14.44
N ALA A 129 0.05 10.39 -14.41
CA ALA A 129 0.41 8.98 -14.27
C ALA A 129 1.20 8.46 -15.49
N ILE A 130 0.82 8.85 -16.72
CA ILE A 130 1.54 8.50 -17.95
C ILE A 130 2.96 9.11 -17.92
N GLU A 131 3.09 10.38 -17.55
CA GLU A 131 4.41 11.04 -17.46
C GLU A 131 5.34 10.31 -16.48
N ILE A 132 4.83 9.97 -15.29
CA ILE A 132 5.60 9.22 -14.29
C ILE A 132 5.94 7.82 -14.78
N SER A 133 5.02 7.15 -15.48
CA SER A 133 5.27 5.83 -16.08
C SER A 133 6.41 5.87 -17.12
N LEU A 134 6.45 6.91 -17.94
CA LEU A 134 7.55 7.15 -18.89
C LEU A 134 8.88 7.44 -18.19
N LEU A 135 8.88 8.19 -17.08
CA LEU A 135 10.08 8.40 -16.25
C LEU A 135 10.62 7.10 -15.63
N LEU A 136 9.73 6.13 -15.37
CA LEU A 136 10.07 4.77 -14.93
C LEU A 136 10.46 3.84 -16.11
N LYS A 137 10.57 4.38 -17.33
CA LYS A 137 10.87 3.67 -18.57
C LYS A 137 9.91 2.52 -18.90
N GLN A 138 8.64 2.65 -18.52
CA GLN A 138 7.64 1.62 -18.77
C GLN A 138 7.06 1.71 -20.18
N ASN A 139 6.49 0.58 -20.62
CA ASN A 139 5.66 0.52 -21.80
C ASN A 139 4.22 0.89 -21.42
N ILE A 140 3.71 1.99 -21.99
CA ILE A 140 2.34 2.46 -21.74
C ILE A 140 1.34 1.52 -22.43
N VAL A 141 0.25 1.21 -21.72
CA VAL A 141 -0.82 0.38 -22.28
C VAL A 141 -1.54 1.11 -23.43
N GLY A 142 -1.91 0.38 -24.48
CA GLY A 142 -2.64 0.96 -25.63
C GLY A 142 -4.09 1.32 -25.31
N GLU A 143 -4.68 0.66 -24.31
CA GLU A 143 -6.03 0.92 -23.82
C GLU A 143 -6.06 0.76 -22.30
N LEU A 144 -6.73 1.70 -21.62
CA LEU A 144 -6.84 1.70 -20.16
C LEU A 144 -8.17 1.10 -19.72
N HIS A 145 -8.11 0.00 -18.98
CA HIS A 145 -9.29 -0.67 -18.42
C HIS A 145 -9.38 -0.43 -16.92
N ILE A 146 -10.47 0.21 -16.48
CA ILE A 146 -10.76 0.40 -15.05
C ILE A 146 -11.30 -0.90 -14.47
N THR A 147 -10.62 -1.42 -13.46
CA THR A 147 -11.00 -2.64 -12.73
C THR A 147 -11.47 -2.29 -11.32
N ARG A 148 -12.14 -3.25 -10.65
CA ARG A 148 -12.68 -3.10 -9.30
C ARG A 148 -12.01 -4.09 -8.36
N LYS A 149 -11.09 -3.61 -7.53
CA LYS A 149 -10.41 -4.38 -6.49
C LYS A 149 -11.29 -4.36 -5.23
N GLN A 150 -11.71 -5.51 -4.73
CA GLN A 150 -12.72 -5.60 -3.65
C GLN A 150 -12.16 -5.20 -2.28
N TYR A 151 -12.92 -4.43 -1.50
CA TYR A 151 -12.61 -4.01 -0.12
C TYR A 151 -13.85 -4.13 0.75
N LEU A 152 -13.87 -5.11 1.67
CA LEU A 152 -15.02 -5.31 2.56
C LEU A 152 -14.89 -4.63 3.93
N ASP A 153 -13.75 -4.01 4.21
CA ASP A 153 -13.43 -3.38 5.50
C ASP A 153 -14.19 -2.06 5.73
N GLY A 154 -14.88 -1.53 4.71
CA GLY A 154 -15.59 -0.26 4.83
C GLY A 154 -14.74 0.97 4.57
N SER A 155 -13.45 0.83 4.26
CA SER A 155 -12.59 1.98 3.93
C SER A 155 -13.02 2.71 2.65
N ILE A 156 -13.82 2.05 1.80
CA ILE A 156 -14.39 2.61 0.56
C ILE A 156 -15.90 2.28 0.52
N PRO A 157 -16.79 3.29 0.42
CA PRO A 157 -18.25 3.10 0.44
C PRO A 157 -18.82 2.15 -0.62
N THR A 158 -18.20 2.06 -1.79
CA THR A 158 -18.65 1.16 -2.87
C THR A 158 -18.29 -0.31 -2.62
N GLY A 159 -17.49 -0.61 -1.59
CA GLY A 159 -16.97 -1.96 -1.34
C GLY A 159 -15.89 -2.41 -2.33
N PHE A 160 -15.38 -1.52 -3.18
CA PHE A 160 -14.26 -1.78 -4.10
C PHE A 160 -13.52 -0.49 -4.47
N GLN A 161 -12.20 -0.58 -4.62
CA GLN A 161 -11.36 0.47 -5.18
C GLN A 161 -11.35 0.36 -6.70
N ARG A 162 -11.51 1.48 -7.40
CA ARG A 162 -11.26 1.53 -8.85
C ARG A 162 -9.77 1.70 -9.10
N THR A 163 -9.19 0.83 -9.91
CA THR A 163 -7.76 0.81 -10.22
C THR A 163 -7.53 0.40 -11.67
N ALA A 164 -6.46 0.90 -12.29
CA ALA A 164 -6.10 0.58 -13.67
C ALA A 164 -4.59 0.64 -13.88
N ILE A 165 -4.06 -0.30 -14.66
CA ILE A 165 -2.63 -0.36 -14.99
C ILE A 165 -2.33 0.62 -16.13
N ILE A 166 -1.41 1.56 -15.91
CA ILE A 166 -0.99 2.59 -16.88
C ILE A 166 0.18 2.09 -17.73
N GLY A 167 1.13 1.43 -17.11
CA GLY A 167 2.33 0.95 -17.80
C GLY A 167 2.92 -0.28 -17.12
N ILE A 168 3.60 -1.09 -17.92
CA ILE A 168 4.22 -2.35 -17.52
C ILE A 168 5.69 -2.37 -17.96
N GLU A 169 6.48 -3.21 -17.28
CA GLU A 169 7.88 -3.47 -17.62
C GLU A 169 8.72 -2.20 -17.77
N GLY A 170 9.26 -1.72 -16.64
CA GLY A 170 10.21 -0.61 -16.59
C GLY A 170 11.43 -0.95 -15.76
N GLU A 171 12.24 0.07 -15.46
CA GLU A 171 13.41 -0.10 -14.60
C GLU A 171 13.82 1.22 -13.93
N ILE A 172 14.41 1.08 -12.75
CA ILE A 172 15.05 2.18 -12.03
C ILE A 172 16.53 1.89 -11.80
N PRO A 173 17.41 2.89 -11.91
CA PRO A 173 18.82 2.71 -11.61
C PRO A 173 19.07 2.73 -10.10
N LEU A 174 19.77 1.73 -9.60
CA LEU A 174 20.47 1.76 -8.32
C LEU A 174 21.98 1.91 -8.57
N LYS A 175 22.75 2.13 -7.51
CA LYS A 175 24.20 2.37 -7.55
C LYS A 175 25.00 1.27 -8.26
N HIS A 176 24.54 0.03 -8.18
CA HIS A 176 25.29 -1.14 -8.65
C HIS A 176 24.53 -2.02 -9.66
N LYS A 177 23.27 -1.71 -9.95
CA LYS A 177 22.41 -2.46 -10.87
C LYS A 177 21.15 -1.66 -11.20
N ASN A 178 20.41 -2.08 -12.21
CA ASN A 178 19.03 -1.67 -12.38
C ASN A 178 18.10 -2.64 -11.65
N VAL A 179 16.95 -2.15 -11.20
CA VAL A 179 15.87 -2.96 -10.65
C VAL A 179 14.65 -2.78 -11.54
N ARG A 180 14.05 -3.90 -11.94
CA ARG A 180 12.88 -3.86 -12.81
C ARG A 180 11.63 -3.42 -12.05
N ILE A 181 10.74 -2.73 -12.76
CA ILE A 181 9.40 -2.33 -12.32
C ILE A 181 8.39 -3.21 -13.06
N ILE A 182 7.51 -3.88 -12.31
CA ILE A 182 6.45 -4.72 -12.87
C ILE A 182 5.43 -3.83 -13.55
N GLN A 183 4.87 -2.88 -12.80
CA GLN A 183 3.79 -2.02 -13.27
C GLN A 183 3.69 -0.71 -12.49
N LEU A 184 3.02 0.26 -13.12
CA LEU A 184 2.47 1.45 -12.47
C LEU A 184 0.97 1.45 -12.67
N SER A 185 0.21 1.56 -11.58
CA SER A 185 -1.25 1.69 -11.61
C SER A 185 -1.68 3.09 -11.21
N ILE A 186 -2.86 3.52 -11.68
CA ILE A 186 -3.62 4.66 -11.18
C ILE A 186 -4.88 4.17 -10.47
N GLU A 187 -5.18 4.70 -9.29
CA GLU A 187 -6.29 4.26 -8.46
C GLU A 187 -6.83 5.33 -7.52
N GLU A 188 -7.97 5.03 -6.90
CA GLU A 188 -8.60 5.87 -5.88
C GLU A 188 -7.97 5.64 -4.50
N ASP A 189 -7.58 6.68 -3.78
CA ASP A 189 -7.25 6.54 -2.35
C ASP A 189 -8.53 6.28 -1.52
N SER A 190 -8.36 5.68 -0.33
CA SER A 190 -9.46 5.31 0.57
C SER A 190 -9.80 6.43 1.58
N CYS A 191 -10.92 6.28 2.30
CA CYS A 191 -11.29 7.18 3.37
C CYS A 191 -10.20 7.26 4.47
N ARG A 192 -10.16 8.36 5.22
CA ARG A 192 -9.35 8.41 6.45
C ARG A 192 -10.13 7.78 7.60
N GLU A 193 -9.50 6.88 8.32
CA GLU A 193 -10.08 6.31 9.54
C GLU A 193 -10.12 7.36 10.65
N VAL A 194 -11.28 7.48 11.30
CA VAL A 194 -11.48 8.31 12.50
C VAL A 194 -11.38 7.43 13.74
N SER A 195 -12.07 6.29 13.73
CA SER A 195 -12.07 5.33 14.84
C SER A 195 -12.53 3.95 14.39
N ASP A 196 -11.96 2.90 14.99
CA ASP A 196 -12.43 1.52 14.89
C ASP A 196 -12.53 0.90 16.29
N ILE A 197 -13.75 0.80 16.83
CA ILE A 197 -14.00 0.36 18.20
C ILE A 197 -15.18 -0.61 18.22
N GLY A 198 -14.93 -1.87 18.62
CA GLY A 198 -15.97 -2.87 18.76
C GLY A 198 -16.65 -3.16 17.42
N HIS A 199 -17.95 -2.88 17.31
CA HIS A 199 -18.73 -3.03 16.08
C HIS A 199 -18.88 -1.72 15.29
N GLU A 200 -18.35 -0.60 15.78
CA GLU A 200 -18.48 0.71 15.14
C GLU A 200 -17.17 1.11 14.46
N ARG A 201 -17.27 1.55 13.21
CA ARG A 201 -16.14 2.03 12.42
C ARG A 201 -16.52 3.34 11.76
N ILE A 202 -15.74 4.38 12.01
CA ILE A 202 -16.02 5.73 11.55
C ILE A 202 -14.91 6.16 10.59
N TYR A 203 -15.33 6.66 9.43
CA TYR A 203 -14.48 7.17 8.38
C TYR A 203 -14.84 8.59 8.02
N THR A 204 -13.88 9.36 7.53
CA THR A 204 -14.12 10.64 6.86
C THR A 204 -13.73 10.55 5.39
N THR A 205 -14.58 11.10 4.52
CA THR A 205 -14.54 10.87 3.06
C THR A 205 -13.63 11.84 2.29
N ASP A 206 -13.02 12.83 2.94
CA ASP A 206 -12.21 13.84 2.22
C ASP A 206 -11.07 13.29 1.38
N ARG A 207 -10.45 12.19 1.81
CA ARG A 207 -9.38 11.52 1.08
C ARG A 207 -9.88 10.56 -0.01
N LEU A 208 -11.10 10.06 0.12
CA LEU A 208 -11.66 9.09 -0.82
C LEU A 208 -11.60 9.65 -2.24
N GLY A 209 -11.13 8.84 -3.20
CA GLY A 209 -11.10 9.23 -4.61
C GLY A 209 -9.96 10.18 -4.99
N ILE A 210 -9.08 10.59 -4.06
CA ILE A 210 -7.85 11.29 -4.44
C ILE A 210 -7.05 10.37 -5.39
N PRO A 211 -6.58 10.87 -6.56
CA PRO A 211 -5.79 10.05 -7.46
C PRO A 211 -4.48 9.61 -6.82
N LEU A 212 -4.22 8.32 -6.88
CA LEU A 212 -3.07 7.66 -6.31
C LEU A 212 -2.38 6.86 -7.42
N ILE A 213 -1.05 6.87 -7.45
CA ILE A 213 -0.27 5.94 -8.26
C ILE A 213 0.39 4.89 -7.39
N GLU A 214 0.44 3.66 -7.88
CA GLU A 214 1.10 2.51 -7.22
C GLU A 214 2.24 2.01 -8.11
N THR A 215 3.50 2.16 -7.67
CA THR A 215 4.68 1.60 -8.35
C THR A 215 5.07 0.28 -7.71
N VAL A 216 5.10 -0.80 -8.51
CA VAL A 216 5.43 -2.15 -8.02
C VAL A 216 6.75 -2.63 -8.61
N THR A 217 7.71 -2.99 -7.77
CA THR A 217 9.01 -3.52 -8.22
C THR A 217 9.01 -5.04 -8.35
N TYR A 218 9.91 -5.57 -9.18
CA TYR A 218 10.27 -6.98 -9.10
C TYR A 218 10.96 -7.29 -7.75
N PRO A 219 10.91 -8.54 -7.25
CA PRO A 219 11.55 -8.95 -5.99
C PRO A 219 13.08 -9.14 -6.14
N GLU A 220 13.74 -8.14 -6.70
CA GLU A 220 15.16 -8.15 -7.08
C GLU A 220 16.04 -7.39 -6.10
N LEU A 221 15.48 -6.88 -5.00
CA LEU A 221 16.22 -6.16 -3.96
C LEU A 221 16.81 -7.20 -3.00
N LEU A 222 18.15 -7.33 -2.99
CA LEU A 222 18.87 -8.44 -2.37
C LEU A 222 19.52 -8.08 -1.03
N THR A 223 19.43 -6.82 -0.61
CA THR A 223 19.86 -6.36 0.70
C THR A 223 18.92 -5.29 1.23
N PRO A 224 18.78 -5.14 2.56
CA PRO A 224 18.00 -4.06 3.17
C PRO A 224 18.34 -2.64 2.67
N ASP A 225 19.63 -2.40 2.37
CA ASP A 225 20.08 -1.10 1.87
C ASP A 225 19.64 -0.86 0.41
N GLU A 226 19.65 -1.91 -0.44
CA GLU A 226 19.09 -1.83 -1.80
C GLU A 226 17.59 -1.52 -1.76
N VAL A 227 16.83 -2.07 -0.78
CA VAL A 227 15.40 -1.77 -0.63
C VAL A 227 15.18 -0.28 -0.33
N MET A 228 15.93 0.28 0.62
CA MET A 228 15.86 1.71 0.92
C MET A 228 16.26 2.57 -0.28
N GLU A 229 17.30 2.18 -0.99
CA GLU A 229 17.78 2.88 -2.18
C GLU A 229 16.71 2.93 -3.27
N ALA A 230 16.08 1.81 -3.60
CA ALA A 230 14.97 1.75 -4.56
C ALA A 230 13.80 2.64 -4.14
N GLY A 231 13.42 2.61 -2.85
CA GLY A 231 12.39 3.51 -2.33
C GLY A 231 12.76 4.99 -2.50
N GLN A 232 14.03 5.37 -2.26
CA GLN A 232 14.49 6.74 -2.46
C GLN A 232 14.50 7.15 -3.93
N VAL A 233 14.88 6.25 -4.85
CA VAL A 233 14.86 6.53 -6.29
C VAL A 233 13.44 6.73 -6.78
N ILE A 234 12.49 5.86 -6.40
CA ILE A 234 11.06 6.02 -6.74
C ILE A 234 10.54 7.35 -6.20
N ARG A 235 10.83 7.66 -4.92
CA ARG A 235 10.47 8.97 -4.31
C ARG A 235 11.07 10.14 -5.09
N PHE A 236 12.33 10.04 -5.52
CA PHE A 236 13.01 11.08 -6.27
C PHE A 236 12.38 11.30 -7.63
N ILE A 237 12.10 10.23 -8.39
CA ILE A 237 11.43 10.30 -9.70
C ILE A 237 10.05 10.96 -9.55
N ASN A 238 9.24 10.45 -8.62
CA ASN A 238 7.89 10.97 -8.36
C ASN A 238 7.93 12.46 -8.01
N ARG A 239 8.84 12.90 -7.13
CA ARG A 239 8.97 14.32 -6.77
C ARG A 239 9.51 15.18 -7.89
N SER A 240 10.41 14.64 -8.72
CA SER A 240 11.01 15.36 -9.84
C SER A 240 10.00 15.65 -10.96
N SER A 241 8.91 14.87 -11.06
CA SER A 241 7.79 15.18 -11.97
C SER A 241 7.08 16.51 -11.61
N GLY A 242 7.14 16.94 -10.35
CA GLY A 242 6.33 18.06 -9.85
C GLY A 242 4.82 17.79 -9.85
N LYS A 243 4.38 16.54 -10.10
CA LYS A 243 2.98 16.13 -10.26
C LYS A 243 2.39 15.39 -9.07
N VAL A 244 3.17 15.23 -7.99
CA VAL A 244 2.79 14.46 -6.82
C VAL A 244 2.63 15.34 -5.60
N ARG A 245 1.75 14.95 -4.68
CA ARG A 245 1.60 15.62 -3.39
C ARG A 245 2.79 15.32 -2.50
N THR A 246 3.18 16.30 -1.69
CA THR A 246 4.22 16.11 -0.67
C THR A 246 3.66 16.43 0.71
N GLY A 247 4.11 15.71 1.73
CA GLY A 247 3.67 15.89 3.11
C GLY A 247 3.35 14.54 3.76
N ILE A 248 2.92 14.60 5.02
CA ILE A 248 2.52 13.41 5.77
C ILE A 248 1.28 12.82 5.11
N GLY A 249 1.27 11.49 4.94
CA GLY A 249 0.15 10.75 4.36
C GLY A 249 0.01 10.84 2.83
N ALA A 250 0.85 11.63 2.14
CA ALA A 250 0.82 11.74 0.68
C ALA A 250 1.45 10.53 -0.03
N GLY A 251 2.25 9.72 0.66
CA GLY A 251 2.81 8.49 0.13
C GLY A 251 2.99 7.42 1.20
N ARG A 252 3.00 6.16 0.76
CA ARG A 252 3.13 4.96 1.60
C ARG A 252 4.02 3.95 0.89
N GLN A 253 4.74 3.14 1.65
CA GLN A 253 5.49 2.00 1.13
C GLN A 253 5.04 0.73 1.84
N ASP A 254 4.72 -0.29 1.05
CA ASP A 254 4.55 -1.64 1.54
C ASP A 254 5.76 -2.46 1.07
N VAL A 255 6.38 -3.17 2.02
CA VAL A 255 7.68 -3.83 1.78
C VAL A 255 7.51 -5.33 1.89
N ASN A 256 7.71 -6.02 0.77
CA ASN A 256 7.65 -7.47 0.72
C ASN A 256 9.04 -8.06 1.02
N VAL A 257 9.15 -9.01 1.94
CA VAL A 257 10.42 -9.63 2.38
C VAL A 257 10.29 -11.15 2.44
N SER A 258 11.32 -11.84 1.97
CA SER A 258 11.44 -13.30 2.09
C SER A 258 12.90 -13.73 2.18
N ILE A 259 13.14 -14.93 2.73
CA ILE A 259 14.43 -15.63 2.70
C ILE A 259 14.26 -17.04 2.10
N THR A 260 15.36 -17.72 1.76
CA THR A 260 15.31 -19.11 1.32
C THR A 260 14.68 -20.00 2.39
N GLY A 261 13.65 -20.75 2.00
CA GLY A 261 12.86 -21.62 2.90
C GLY A 261 11.77 -20.88 3.69
N GLY A 262 11.73 -19.55 3.64
CA GLY A 262 10.68 -18.73 4.24
C GLY A 262 9.49 -18.49 3.30
N THR A 263 8.49 -17.76 3.80
CA THR A 263 7.35 -17.28 3.02
C THR A 263 7.47 -15.78 2.77
N ARG A 264 6.79 -15.27 1.74
CA ARG A 264 6.69 -13.83 1.50
C ARG A 264 5.88 -13.18 2.61
N ILE A 265 6.49 -12.23 3.32
CA ILE A 265 5.85 -11.43 4.35
C ILE A 265 5.83 -9.97 3.90
N GLU A 266 4.68 -9.33 4.03
CA GLU A 266 4.46 -7.94 3.67
C GLU A 266 4.44 -7.08 4.94
N ILE A 267 5.31 -6.07 4.99
CA ILE A 267 5.35 -5.07 6.05
C ILE A 267 4.61 -3.84 5.52
N LYS A 268 3.35 -3.70 5.93
CA LYS A 268 2.46 -2.63 5.47
C LYS A 268 2.71 -1.30 6.16
N GLY A 269 2.45 -0.21 5.45
CA GLY A 269 2.36 1.13 6.04
C GLY A 269 3.69 1.68 6.53
N VAL A 270 4.80 1.37 5.87
CA VAL A 270 6.10 1.94 6.24
C VAL A 270 6.11 3.43 5.89
N SER A 271 5.99 4.29 6.91
CA SER A 271 5.87 5.74 6.75
C SER A 271 7.15 6.42 6.30
N HIS A 272 8.31 5.88 6.69
CA HIS A 272 9.61 6.45 6.40
C HIS A 272 10.51 5.43 5.72
N ILE A 273 10.99 5.77 4.52
CA ILE A 273 11.93 4.96 3.74
C ILE A 273 13.19 4.61 4.56
N SER A 274 13.62 5.50 5.47
CA SER A 274 14.77 5.26 6.36
C SER A 274 14.56 4.13 7.38
N TRP A 275 13.33 3.69 7.62
CA TRP A 275 13.03 2.57 8.52
C TRP A 275 13.15 1.22 7.81
N ILE A 276 13.03 1.19 6.48
CA ILE A 276 13.06 -0.02 5.66
C ILE A 276 14.27 -0.91 5.95
N PRO A 277 15.52 -0.40 6.07
CA PRO A 277 16.66 -1.27 6.30
C PRO A 277 16.55 -2.10 7.59
N GLU A 278 16.08 -1.49 8.68
CA GLU A 278 15.99 -2.17 9.97
C GLU A 278 14.80 -3.13 10.00
N LEU A 279 13.66 -2.72 9.45
CA LEU A 279 12.46 -3.55 9.37
C LEU A 279 12.70 -4.82 8.56
N THR A 280 13.29 -4.69 7.37
CA THR A 280 13.56 -5.84 6.48
C THR A 280 14.67 -6.73 7.02
N HIS A 281 15.68 -6.17 7.69
CA HIS A 281 16.71 -6.94 8.39
C HIS A 281 16.10 -7.81 9.50
N ASN A 282 15.27 -7.20 10.36
CA ASN A 282 14.63 -7.90 11.47
C ASN A 282 13.68 -8.98 10.96
N GLU A 283 12.91 -8.70 9.90
CA GLU A 283 12.01 -9.68 9.31
C GLU A 283 12.76 -10.89 8.74
N ALA A 284 13.89 -10.67 8.05
CA ALA A 284 14.70 -11.76 7.51
C ALA A 284 15.22 -12.70 8.62
N PHE A 285 15.70 -12.16 9.74
CA PHE A 285 16.18 -12.97 10.86
C PHE A 285 15.03 -13.56 11.69
N ARG A 286 13.88 -12.91 11.75
CA ARG A 286 12.65 -13.48 12.33
C ARG A 286 12.23 -14.72 11.55
N GLN A 287 12.18 -14.65 10.22
CA GLN A 287 11.91 -15.82 9.37
C GLN A 287 12.94 -16.92 9.62
N LYS A 288 14.24 -16.57 9.65
CA LYS A 288 15.30 -17.57 9.90
C LYS A 288 15.13 -18.26 11.25
N GLY A 289 14.71 -17.54 12.28
CA GLY A 289 14.44 -18.09 13.62
C GLY A 289 13.24 -19.04 13.68
N LEU A 290 12.26 -18.88 12.80
CA LEU A 290 11.12 -19.79 12.68
C LEU A 290 11.42 -21.06 11.87
N LEU A 291 12.50 -21.06 11.10
CA LEU A 291 12.95 -22.22 10.33
C LEU A 291 13.89 -23.16 11.13
N LEU A 292 14.29 -22.75 12.33
CA LEU A 292 15.06 -23.57 13.27
C LEU A 292 14.12 -24.40 14.16
#